data_AF-A0A6B3GK27-F1
#
_entry.id   AF-A0A6B3GK27-F1
#
_cell.length_a   1.000
_cell.length_b   1.000
_cell.length_c   1.000
_cell.angle_alpha   90.00
_cell.angle_beta   90.00
_cell.angle_gamma   90.00
#
_symmetry.space_group_name_H-M   'P 1'
#
loop_
_entity.id
_entity.type
_entity.pdbx_description
1 polymer ?
#
loop_
_entity_poly.entity_id
_entity_poly.type
_entity_poly.pdbx_seq_one_letter_code
_entity_poly.pdbx_strand_id
1 'polypeptide(L)' 'WDRTAVALGVHRNTVRQRIGRCGELLDADLDDMDVRAELWFALRQG' A
#
# COMPACT_ATOMS: atom_id res chain seq x y z
N TRP A 1 5.23 -6.72 5.21
CA TRP A 1 5.08 -7.39 3.90
C TRP A 1 4.67 -8.86 4.01
N ASP A 2 5.31 -9.67 4.86
CA ASP A 2 5.10 -11.14 4.86
C ASP A 2 3.66 -11.58 5.17
N ARG A 3 3.00 -10.97 6.18
CA ARG A 3 1.59 -11.30 6.48
C ARG A 3 0.65 -11.06 5.30
N THR A 4 0.81 -9.93 4.61
CA THR A 4 0.02 -9.60 3.42
C THR A 4 0.34 -10.54 2.25
N ALA A 5 1.61 -10.91 2.08
CA ALA A 5 2.05 -11.82 1.04
C ALA A 5 1.41 -13.21 1.19
N VAL A 6 1.40 -13.74 2.42
CA VAL A 6 0.72 -15.00 2.76
C VAL A 6 -0.79 -14.91 2.52
N ALA A 7 -1.44 -13.84 3.01
CA ALA A 7 -2.88 -13.66 2.86
C ALA A 7 -3.32 -13.56 1.39
N LEU A 8 -2.45 -13.04 0.52
CA LEU A 8 -2.73 -12.86 -0.91
C LEU A 8 -2.17 -13.97 -1.81
N GLY A 9 -1.45 -14.96 -1.25
CA GLY A 9 -0.84 -16.04 -2.04
C GLY A 9 0.24 -15.56 -3.03
N VAL A 10 0.95 -14.47 -2.73
CA VAL A 10 2.00 -13.90 -3.60
C VAL A 10 3.33 -13.76 -2.87
N HIS A 11 4.42 -13.57 -3.61
CA HIS A 11 5.72 -13.29 -3.01
C HIS A 11 5.75 -11.88 -2.38
N ARG A 12 6.50 -11.69 -1.27
CA ARG A 12 6.62 -10.38 -0.58
C ARG A 12 7.09 -9.23 -1.48
N ASN A 13 7.91 -9.54 -2.48
CA ASN A 13 8.38 -8.53 -3.44
C ASN A 13 7.23 -8.04 -4.33
N THR A 14 6.29 -8.91 -4.71
CA THR A 14 5.10 -8.53 -5.46
C THR A 14 4.23 -7.58 -4.65
N VAL A 15 4.07 -7.80 -3.35
CA VAL A 15 3.34 -6.87 -2.47
C VAL A 15 4.01 -5.49 -2.46
N ARG A 16 5.33 -5.45 -2.22
CA ARG A 16 6.10 -4.21 -2.22
C ARG A 16 6.01 -3.46 -3.56
N GLN A 17 6.11 -4.18 -4.68
CA GLN A 17 6.02 -3.59 -6.02
C GLN A 17 4.62 -3.02 -6.30
N ARG A 18 3.57 -3.71 -5.83
CA ARG A 18 2.19 -3.22 -5.94
C ARG A 18 1.96 -1.95 -5.10
N ILE A 19 2.45 -1.91 -3.87
CA ILE A 19 2.35 -0.69 -3.05
C ILE A 19 3.14 0.47 -3.67
N GLY A 20 4.37 0.24 -4.16
CA GLY A 20 5.11 1.26 -4.90
C GLY A 20 4.35 1.77 -6.12
N ARG A 21 3.75 0.86 -6.90
CA ARG A 21 2.92 1.22 -8.04
C ARG A 21 1.67 2.01 -7.65
N CYS A 22 1.05 1.71 -6.50
CA CYS A 22 -0.05 2.51 -5.98
C CYS A 22 0.40 3.94 -5.63
N GLY A 23 1.56 4.11 -5.01
CA GLY A 23 2.13 5.43 -4.73
C GLY A 23 2.33 6.25 -6.00
N GLU A 24 2.93 5.66 -7.05
CA GLU A 24 3.08 6.29 -8.35
C GLU A 24 1.75 6.71 -8.99
N LEU A 25 0.73 5.85 -8.91
CA LEU A 25 -0.59 6.11 -9.52
C LEU A 25 -1.38 7.19 -8.76
N LEU A 26 -1.12 7.33 -7.47
CA LEU A 26 -1.79 8.29 -6.59
C LEU A 26 -1.01 9.60 -6.45
N ASP A 27 0.17 9.71 -7.05
CA ASP A 27 1.12 10.81 -6.84
C ASP A 27 1.38 11.05 -5.33
N ALA A 28 1.62 9.96 -4.60
CA ALA A 28 1.70 9.97 -3.13
C ALA A 28 2.91 9.16 -2.62
N ASP A 29 3.59 9.71 -1.60
CA ASP A 29 4.65 9.00 -0.88
C ASP A 29 4.04 8.07 0.18
N LEU A 30 3.93 6.78 -0.15
CA LEU A 30 3.40 5.78 0.78
C LEU A 30 4.43 5.29 1.82
N ASP A 31 5.67 5.77 1.79
CA ASP A 31 6.63 5.56 2.87
C ASP A 31 6.42 6.57 4.02
N ASP A 32 5.79 7.72 3.74
CA ASP A 32 5.36 8.69 4.74
C ASP A 32 4.19 8.15 5.59
N MET A 33 4.29 8.34 6.91
CA MET A 33 3.30 7.84 7.86
C MET A 33 1.97 8.60 7.81
N ASP A 34 2.02 9.90 7.63
CA ASP A 34 0.85 10.77 7.61
C ASP A 34 0.05 10.55 6.32
N VAL A 35 0.75 10.43 5.18
CA VAL A 35 0.12 10.09 3.88
C VAL A 35 -0.60 8.74 3.95
N ARG A 36 0.00 7.72 4.58
CA ARG A 36 -0.68 6.42 4.77
C ARG A 36 -1.92 6.52 5.65
N ALA A 37 -1.90 7.35 6.70
CA ALA A 37 -3.04 7.55 7.57
C ALA A 37 -4.19 8.22 6.81
N GLU A 38 -3.91 9.27 6.05
CA GLU A 38 -4.89 9.96 5.19
C GLU A 38 -5.50 9.01 4.16
N LEU A 39 -4.68 8.23 3.45
CA LEU A 39 -5.16 7.23 2.49
C LEU A 39 -6.07 6.19 3.17
N TRP A 40 -5.73 5.73 4.37
CA TRP A 40 -6.56 4.79 5.12
C TRP A 40 -7.92 5.39 5.48
N PHE A 41 -7.97 6.66 5.88
CA PHE A 41 -9.24 7.36 6.12
C PHE A 41 -10.06 7.48 4.83
N ALA A 42 -9.44 7.89 3.72
CA ALA A 42 -10.11 8.01 2.43
C ALA A 42 -10.75 6.69 1.98
N LEU A 43 -10.02 5.57 2.10
CA LEU A 43 -10.52 4.22 1.76
C LEU A 43 -11.64 3.71 2.68
N ARG A 44 -11.81 4.30 3.88
CA ARG A 44 -12.88 3.93 4.82
C ARG A 44 -14.11 4.81 4.74
N GLN A 45 -13.99 5.99 4.15
CA GLN A 45 -15.06 6.96 4.01
C GLN A 45 -15.72 6.93 2.63
N GLY A 46 -15.08 6.32 1.63
CA GLY A 46 -15.71 5.95 0.35
C GLY A 46 -16.42 4.61 0.42
#